data_AF-A0A7L0UNM5-F1
#
_entry.id   AF-A0A7L0UNM5-F1
#
_cell.length_a   1.000
_cell.length_b   1.000
_cell.length_c   1.000
_cell.angle_alpha   90.00
_cell.angle_beta   90.00
_cell.angle_gamma   90.00
#
_symmetry.space_group_name_H-M   'P 1'
#
loop_
_entity.id
_entity.type
_entity.pdbx_description
1 polymer ?
#
loop_
_entity_poly.entity_id
_entity_poly.type
_entity_poly.pdbx_seq_one_letter_code
_entity_poly.pdbx_strand_id
1 'polypeptide(L)'
;LPPSPDVELLELRLEEQLVLVETTAPSERVRELLEASGRRAVLRGMGGSADGQFWGHLGAAVAAFAGAVKGLVRFLQVTPKCCLVDGAIEGLPPGPHGLHVHEFGDLSHPCD
;
A
#
# COMPACT_ATOMS: atom_id res chain seq x y z
N LEU A 1 -0.49 17.24 10.12
CA LEU A 1 -1.36 16.04 10.14
C LEU A 1 -2.28 16.17 11.34
N PRO A 2 -3.60 15.93 11.22
CA PRO A 2 -4.44 15.77 12.41
C PRO A 2 -3.89 14.60 13.24
N PRO A 3 -4.00 14.64 14.58
CA PRO A 3 -3.48 13.58 15.43
C PRO A 3 -4.20 12.26 15.13
N SER A 4 -3.44 11.23 14.79
CA SER A 4 -3.91 9.87 14.53
C SER A 4 -2.97 8.88 15.22
N PRO A 5 -3.48 7.94 16.03
CA PRO A 5 -2.65 7.07 16.88
C PRO A 5 -1.85 6.02 16.10
N ASP A 6 -2.23 5.77 14.85
CA ASP A 6 -1.74 4.74 13.95
C ASP A 6 -0.76 5.28 12.88
N VAL A 7 -0.49 6.58 12.87
CA VAL A 7 0.39 7.25 11.90
C VAL A 7 1.35 8.18 12.62
N GLU A 8 2.64 7.87 12.52
CA GLU A 8 3.74 8.66 13.06
C GLU A 8 4.55 9.30 11.94
N LEU A 9 4.81 10.59 12.06
CA LEU A 9 5.67 11.31 11.13
C LEU A 9 7.13 11.13 11.55
N LEU A 10 7.91 10.45 10.72
CA LEU A 10 9.35 10.28 10.97
C LEU A 10 10.19 11.44 10.39
N GLU A 11 9.87 11.88 9.17
CA GLU A 11 10.70 12.86 8.47
C GLU A 11 9.89 13.71 7.47
N LEU A 12 10.23 14.99 7.38
CA LEU A 12 9.72 15.92 6.38
C LEU A 12 10.90 16.55 5.63
N ARG A 13 11.04 16.24 4.34
CA ARG A 13 12.05 16.84 3.45
C ARG A 13 11.38 17.78 2.47
N LEU A 14 11.41 19.07 2.78
CA LEU A 14 10.72 20.08 1.99
C LEU A 14 11.38 20.32 0.62
N GLU A 15 12.72 20.27 0.54
CA GLU A 15 13.42 20.43 -0.74
C GLU A 15 13.06 19.31 -1.72
N GLU A 16 12.90 18.09 -1.22
CA GLU A 16 12.55 16.90 -2.02
C GLU A 16 11.03 16.68 -2.17
N GLN A 17 10.22 17.47 -1.47
CA GLN A 17 8.78 17.28 -1.34
C GLN A 17 8.40 15.85 -0.89
N LEU A 18 9.13 15.34 0.11
CA LEU A 18 9.00 13.97 0.59
C LEU A 18 8.59 13.95 2.06
N VAL A 19 7.71 13.00 2.38
CA VAL A 19 7.25 12.72 3.75
C VAL A 19 7.55 11.25 4.02
N LEU A 20 8.28 10.97 5.11
CA LEU A 20 8.49 9.63 5.62
C LEU A 20 7.57 9.40 6.81
N VAL A 21 6.81 8.31 6.75
CA VAL A 21 5.78 7.97 7.72
C VAL A 21 6.02 6.54 8.22
N GLU A 22 5.93 6.35 9.53
CA GLU A 22 5.77 5.03 10.14
C GLU A 22 4.31 4.83 10.51
N THR A 23 3.74 3.68 10.15
CA THR A 23 2.32 3.45 10.33
C THR A 23 1.96 1.98 10.34
N THR A 24 0.90 1.64 11.07
CA THR A 24 0.20 0.36 10.98
C THR A 24 -1.11 0.45 10.20
N ALA A 25 -1.47 1.66 9.74
CA ALA A 25 -2.66 1.94 8.95
C ALA A 25 -2.46 1.57 7.47
N PRO A 26 -3.54 1.26 6.73
CA PRO A 26 -3.49 1.12 5.27
C PRO A 26 -2.94 2.36 4.58
N SER A 27 -2.22 2.19 3.46
CA SER A 27 -1.61 3.34 2.76
C SER A 27 -2.64 4.36 2.25
N GLU A 28 -3.87 3.92 1.97
CA GLU A 28 -4.98 4.80 1.62
C GLU A 28 -5.33 5.76 2.76
N ARG A 29 -5.34 5.27 4.00
CA ARG A 29 -5.61 6.10 5.18
C ARG A 29 -4.55 7.18 5.36
N VAL A 30 -3.28 6.80 5.20
CA VAL A 30 -2.16 7.75 5.26
C VAL A 30 -2.26 8.81 4.16
N ARG A 31 -2.62 8.39 2.94
CA ARG A 31 -2.86 9.32 1.81
C ARG A 31 -3.97 10.31 2.15
N GLU A 32 -5.13 9.84 2.61
CA GLU A 32 -6.25 10.72 2.99
C GLU A 32 -5.85 11.76 4.05
N LEU A 33 -5.11 11.34 5.07
CA LEU A 33 -4.65 12.23 6.14
C LEU A 33 -3.68 13.31 5.63
N LEU A 34 -2.80 12.94 4.69
CA LEU A 34 -1.92 13.90 4.02
C LEU A 34 -2.72 14.83 3.10
N GLU A 35 -3.69 14.30 2.35
CA GLU A 35 -4.51 15.06 1.40
C GLU A 35 -5.52 15.99 2.07
N ALA A 36 -5.93 15.71 3.32
CA ALA A 36 -6.70 16.62 4.16
C ALA A 36 -5.99 17.97 4.39
N SER A 37 -4.68 18.06 4.14
CA SER A 37 -3.95 19.34 4.13
C SER A 37 -4.19 20.20 2.87
N GLY A 38 -4.97 19.72 1.91
CA GLY A 38 -5.22 20.36 0.62
C GLY A 38 -4.13 20.11 -0.43
N ARG A 39 -3.21 19.16 -0.18
CA ARG A 39 -2.12 18.81 -1.11
C ARG A 39 -2.23 17.36 -1.52
N ARG A 40 -2.14 17.09 -2.83
CA ARG A 40 -2.11 15.73 -3.36
C ARG A 40 -0.89 14.96 -2.83
N ALA A 41 -1.12 13.73 -2.37
CA ALA A 41 -0.06 12.85 -1.88
C ALA A 41 0.09 11.65 -2.80
N VAL A 42 1.34 11.26 -3.10
CA VAL A 42 1.65 10.09 -3.92
C VAL A 42 2.61 9.20 -3.16
N LEU A 43 2.22 7.96 -2.93
CA LEU A 43 3.10 6.95 -2.37
C LEU A 43 4.24 6.66 -3.36
N ARG A 44 5.48 6.98 -2.97
CA ARG A 44 6.67 6.76 -3.81
C ARG A 44 7.43 5.48 -3.51
N GLY A 45 7.37 5.01 -2.27
CA GLY A 45 8.07 3.82 -1.81
C GLY A 45 7.50 3.34 -0.48
N MET A 46 7.71 2.06 -0.17
CA MET A 46 7.29 1.45 1.07
C MET A 46 8.43 0.57 1.58
N GLY A 47 8.73 0.66 2.87
CA GLY A 47 9.72 -0.15 3.55
C GLY A 47 9.09 -0.81 4.76
N GLY A 48 9.62 -1.96 5.16
CA GLY A 48 9.13 -2.72 6.31
C GLY A 48 10.14 -2.70 7.43
N SER A 49 9.66 -2.43 8.64
CA SER A 49 10.34 -2.82 9.87
C SER A 49 9.50 -3.91 10.52
N ALA A 50 10.15 -4.95 11.02
CA ALA A 50 9.49 -6.01 11.77
C ALA A 50 10.31 -6.28 13.02
N ASP A 51 9.63 -6.40 14.16
CA ASP A 51 10.25 -6.58 15.47
C ASP A 51 11.26 -5.46 15.83
N GLY A 52 10.99 -4.23 15.36
CA GLY A 52 11.85 -3.07 15.56
C GLY A 52 13.16 -3.10 14.77
N GLN A 53 13.31 -4.05 13.82
CA GLN A 53 14.47 -4.16 12.95
C GLN A 53 14.11 -3.87 11.50
N PHE A 54 14.97 -3.08 10.85
CA PHE A 54 14.94 -2.88 9.41
C PHE A 54 15.72 -3.99 8.72
N TRP A 55 15.01 -4.85 7.99
CA TRP A 55 15.61 -5.98 7.26
C TRP A 55 16.17 -5.60 5.89
N GLY A 56 16.19 -4.30 5.55
CA GLY A 56 16.51 -3.84 4.20
C GLY A 56 15.34 -4.02 3.24
N HIS A 57 15.59 -3.76 1.96
CA HIS A 57 14.60 -3.96 0.90
C HIS A 57 14.61 -5.43 0.45
N LEU A 58 13.70 -6.24 0.99
CA LEU A 58 13.58 -7.67 0.66
C LEU A 58 12.73 -7.95 -0.59
N GLY A 59 11.92 -6.98 -1.03
CA GLY A 59 11.09 -7.10 -2.23
C GLY A 59 9.83 -6.26 -2.13
N ALA A 60 9.45 -5.65 -3.26
CA ALA A 60 8.21 -4.90 -3.41
C ALA A 60 7.59 -5.20 -4.78
N ALA A 61 6.27 -5.35 -4.83
CA ALA A 61 5.53 -5.59 -6.06
C ALA A 61 4.15 -4.92 -6.01
N VAL A 62 3.55 -4.72 -7.18
CA VAL A 62 2.20 -4.15 -7.32
C VAL A 62 1.42 -4.96 -8.35
N ALA A 63 0.20 -5.35 -8.00
CA ALA A 63 -0.80 -5.89 -8.91
C ALA A 63 -1.85 -4.81 -9.19
N ALA A 64 -2.11 -4.57 -10.48
CA ALA A 64 -3.10 -3.60 -10.93
C ALA A 64 -4.30 -4.33 -11.56
N PHE A 65 -5.49 -3.98 -11.08
CA PHE A 65 -6.77 -4.48 -11.59
C PHE A 65 -7.38 -3.42 -12.49
N ALA A 66 -7.81 -3.83 -13.69
CA ALA A 66 -8.41 -2.95 -14.68
C ALA A 66 -9.70 -3.56 -15.23
N GLY A 67 -10.71 -2.73 -15.46
CA GLY A 67 -12.02 -3.15 -15.97
C GLY A 67 -13.17 -2.57 -15.13
N ALA A 68 -14.27 -3.33 -15.06
CA ALA A 68 -15.42 -2.97 -14.23
C ALA A 68 -15.07 -2.94 -12.73
N VAL A 69 -14.20 -3.88 -12.32
CA VAL A 69 -13.53 -3.87 -11.02
C VAL A 69 -12.11 -3.38 -11.24
N LYS A 70 -11.67 -2.40 -10.45
CA LYS A 70 -10.37 -1.75 -10.62
C LYS A 70 -9.73 -1.48 -9.27
N GLY A 71 -8.41 -1.43 -9.23
CA GLY A 71 -7.72 -1.25 -7.95
C GLY A 71 -6.22 -1.52 -8.04
N LEU A 72 -5.56 -1.30 -6.93
CA LEU A 72 -4.14 -1.59 -6.75
C LEU A 72 -3.97 -2.41 -5.47
N VAL A 73 -3.23 -3.50 -5.56
CA VAL A 73 -2.75 -4.27 -4.42
C VAL A 73 -1.22 -4.25 -4.45
N ARG A 74 -0.63 -3.95 -3.30
CA ARG A 74 0.81 -3.79 -3.10
C ARG A 74 1.29 -4.91 -2.18
N PHE A 75 2.44 -5.45 -2.50
CA PHE A 75 3.11 -6.49 -1.75
C PHE A 75 4.44 -5.95 -1.27
N LEU A 76 4.72 -6.10 0.01
CA LEU A 76 5.98 -5.71 0.62
C LEU A 76 6.48 -6.84 1.51
N GLN A 77 7.66 -7.37 1.19
CA GLN A 77 8.30 -8.37 2.02
C GLN A 77 8.96 -7.68 3.23
N VAL A 78 8.33 -7.77 4.40
CA VAL A 78 8.82 -7.09 5.63
C VAL A 78 9.86 -7.91 6.38
N THR A 79 9.76 -9.24 6.31
CA THR A 79 10.79 -10.20 6.73
C THR A 79 10.83 -11.35 5.72
N PRO A 80 11.83 -12.24 5.71
CA PRO A 80 11.84 -13.39 4.80
C PRO A 80 10.62 -14.34 4.92
N LYS A 81 9.82 -14.23 5.98
CA LYS A 81 8.64 -15.09 6.25
C LYS A 81 7.32 -14.32 6.35
N CYS A 82 7.33 -13.00 6.24
CA CYS A 82 6.13 -12.17 6.35
C CYS A 82 6.07 -11.18 5.18
N CYS A 83 4.97 -11.24 4.42
CA CYS A 83 4.66 -10.33 3.34
C CYS A 83 3.43 -9.51 3.74
N LEU A 84 3.58 -8.19 3.78
CA LEU A 84 2.49 -7.26 3.94
C LEU A 84 1.78 -7.11 2.60
N VAL A 85 0.45 -7.25 2.63
CA VAL A 85 -0.42 -7.03 1.47
C VAL A 85 -1.36 -5.88 1.81
N ASP A 86 -1.29 -4.80 1.03
CA ASP A 86 -2.09 -3.59 1.23
C ASP A 86 -2.67 -3.12 -0.11
N GLY A 87 -3.95 -2.78 -0.15
CA GLY A 87 -4.59 -2.44 -1.41
C GLY A 87 -5.99 -1.86 -1.27
N ALA A 88 -6.44 -1.25 -2.36
CA ALA A 88 -7.77 -0.68 -2.50
C ALA A 88 -8.38 -1.16 -3.83
N ILE A 89 -9.61 -1.67 -3.76
CA ILE A 89 -10.36 -2.22 -4.90
C ILE A 89 -11.75 -1.57 -4.91
N GLU A 90 -12.15 -1.07 -6.07
CA GLU A 90 -13.42 -0.41 -6.33
C GLU A 90 -14.22 -1.15 -7.39
N GLY A 91 -15.54 -0.92 -7.43
CA GLY A 91 -16.45 -1.49 -8.44
C GLY A 91 -17.02 -2.86 -8.08
N LEU A 92 -16.78 -3.34 -6.85
CA LEU A 92 -17.36 -4.57 -6.33
C LEU A 92 -18.78 -4.33 -5.78
N PRO A 93 -19.71 -5.29 -5.94
CA PRO A 93 -20.94 -5.31 -5.18
C PRO A 93 -20.68 -5.30 -3.65
N PRO A 94 -21.62 -4.86 -2.82
CA PRO A 94 -21.47 -4.98 -1.37
C PRO A 94 -21.40 -6.45 -0.92
N GLY A 95 -20.42 -6.77 -0.08
CA GLY A 95 -20.27 -8.10 0.51
C GLY A 95 -18.81 -8.55 0.63
N PRO A 96 -18.55 -9.71 1.26
CA PRO A 96 -17.22 -10.31 1.26
C PRO A 96 -16.84 -10.81 -0.13
N HIS A 97 -15.57 -10.63 -0.50
CA HIS A 97 -15.01 -11.08 -1.77
C HIS A 97 -13.74 -11.89 -1.51
N GLY A 98 -13.52 -12.94 -2.29
CA GLY A 98 -12.27 -13.71 -2.24
C GLY A 98 -11.15 -12.97 -2.95
N LEU A 99 -9.94 -13.06 -2.39
CA LEU A 99 -8.71 -12.55 -3.00
C LEU A 99 -7.70 -13.69 -3.07
N HIS A 100 -7.20 -13.98 -4.27
CA HIS A 100 -6.33 -15.12 -4.53
C HIS A 100 -5.14 -14.72 -5.40
N VAL A 101 -4.00 -15.36 -5.18
CA VAL A 101 -2.85 -15.31 -6.09
C VAL A 101 -2.89 -16.59 -6.93
N HIS A 102 -2.93 -16.42 -8.24
CA HIS A 102 -2.92 -17.54 -9.20
C HIS A 102 -1.49 -17.83 -9.64
N GLU A 103 -1.24 -19.07 -10.08
CA GLU A 103 0.10 -19.53 -10.49
C GLU A 103 0.67 -18.74 -11.68
N PHE A 104 -0.21 -18.36 -12.61
CA PHE A 104 0.16 -17.68 -13.85
C PHE A 104 -0.39 -16.25 -13.90
N GLY A 105 0.39 -15.34 -14.49
CA GLY A 105 -0.03 -13.99 -14.83
C GLY A 105 -0.48 -13.86 -16.29
N ASP A 106 -1.12 -14.89 -16.84
CA ASP A 106 -1.66 -14.86 -18.19
C ASP A 106 -2.97 -14.05 -18.22
N LEU A 107 -2.99 -13.00 -19.03
CA LEU A 107 -4.13 -12.10 -19.20
C LEU A 107 -4.76 -12.23 -20.60
N SER A 108 -4.35 -13.22 -21.40
CA SER A 108 -4.92 -13.49 -22.73
C SER A 108 -6.38 -13.97 -22.66
N HIS A 109 -6.68 -14.81 -21.66
CA HIS A 109 -8.02 -15.28 -21.27
C HIS A 109 -8.25 -14.92 -19.80
N PRO A 110 -8.67 -13.68 -19.52
CA PRO A 110 -8.62 -13.14 -18.16
C PRO A 110 -9.59 -13.87 -17.23
N CYS A 111 -9.02 -14.47 -16.18
CA CYS A 111 -9.73 -15.09 -15.06
C CYS A 111 -10.67 -16.25 -15.42
N ASP A 112 -10.38 -16.97 -16.50
CA ASP A 112 -11.04 -18.23 -16.89
C ASP A 112 -10.48 -19.46 -16.14
#